data_AF-A0A958DSG1-F1
#
_entry.id   AF-A0A958DSG1-F1
#
_cell.length_a   1.000
_cell.length_b   1.000
_cell.length_c   1.000
_cell.angle_alpha   90.00
_cell.angle_beta   90.00
_cell.angle_gamma   90.00
#
_symmetry.space_group_name_H-M   'P 1'
#
loop_
_entity.id
_entity.type
_entity.pdbx_description
1 polymer ?
#
loop_
_entity_poly.entity_id
_entity_poly.type
_entity_poly.pdbx_seq_one_letter_code
_entity_poly.pdbx_strand_id
1 'polypeptide(L)' 'MKNNIACDQNAFISKLREMNFSGPIEIAGRKFMLYHGRVIAVPNEQEFTIAQFRFLIHEVQKIASTEEWQH' A
#
# COMPACT_ATOMS: atom_id res chain seq x y z
N MET A 1 13.33 23.82 -0.43
CA MET A 1 12.44 22.96 -1.25
C MET A 1 11.28 22.53 -0.37
N LYS A 2 10.03 22.80 -0.74
CA LYS A 2 8.86 22.39 0.07
C LYS A 2 8.76 20.87 0.04
N ASN A 3 8.76 20.23 1.20
CA ASN A 3 8.54 18.80 1.37
C ASN A 3 7.17 18.42 0.78
N ASN A 4 7.18 17.71 -0.34
CA ASN A 4 5.97 17.26 -1.03
C ASN A 4 5.50 15.90 -0.49
N ILE A 5 5.50 15.75 0.84
CA ILE A 5 5.18 14.51 1.55
C ILE A 5 3.66 14.43 1.72
N ALA A 6 3.08 13.30 1.35
CA ALA A 6 1.65 13.06 1.40
C ALA A 6 1.24 12.11 2.52
N CYS A 7 2.09 11.14 2.84
CA CYS A 7 1.76 10.05 3.76
C CYS A 7 3.06 9.40 4.25
N ASP A 8 3.07 8.96 5.51
CA ASP A 8 4.12 8.09 6.03
C ASP A 8 3.76 6.60 5.81
N GLN A 9 4.79 5.76 5.78
CA GLN A 9 4.65 4.32 5.54
C GLN A 9 3.75 3.63 6.58
N ASN A 10 3.83 4.03 7.85
CA ASN A 10 3.07 3.39 8.92
C ASN A 10 1.58 3.72 8.81
N ALA A 11 1.25 4.97 8.50
CA ALA A 11 -0.12 5.40 8.23
C ALA A 11 -0.70 4.67 7.01
N PHE A 12 0.09 4.52 5.94
CA PHE A 12 -0.33 3.76 4.77
C PHE A 12 -0.62 2.29 5.13
N ILE A 13 0.30 1.61 5.83
CA ILE A 13 0.10 0.23 6.30
C ILE A 13 -1.13 0.13 7.21
N SER A 14 -1.33 1.10 8.10
CA SER A 14 -2.50 1.14 8.99
C SER A 14 -3.81 1.21 8.20
N LYS A 15 -3.88 2.06 7.17
CA LYS A 15 -5.06 2.12 6.30
C LYS A 15 -5.30 0.86 5.49
N LEU A 16 -4.24 0.21 5.00
CA LEU A 16 -4.39 -1.07 4.34
C LEU A 16 -4.98 -2.13 5.29
N ARG A 17 -4.57 -2.15 6.56
CA ARG A 17 -5.15 -3.06 7.57
C ARG A 17 -6.63 -2.78 7.83
N GLU A 18 -7.04 -1.52 7.90
CA GLU A 18 -8.46 -1.15 8.00
C GLU A 18 -9.28 -1.65 6.80
N MET A 19 -8.64 -1.78 5.63
CA MET A 19 -9.23 -2.35 4.41
C MET A 19 -9.08 -3.89 4.31
N ASN A 20 -8.78 -4.57 5.42
CA ASN A 20 -8.57 -6.02 5.51
C ASN A 20 -7.35 -6.58 4.75
N PHE A 21 -6.38 -5.74 4.39
CA PHE A 21 -5.09 -6.26 3.95
C PHE A 21 -4.33 -6.86 5.14
N SER A 22 -3.73 -8.03 4.94
CA SER A 22 -2.92 -8.75 5.93
C SER A 22 -1.42 -8.45 5.78
N GLY A 23 -0.65 -8.52 6.87
CA GLY A 23 0.80 -8.31 6.87
C GLY A 23 1.29 -7.11 7.72
N PRO A 24 2.48 -6.54 7.45
CA PRO A 24 3.35 -6.82 6.29
C PRO A 24 4.14 -8.13 6.42
N ILE A 25 4.34 -8.82 5.30
CA ILE A 25 5.32 -9.90 5.16
C ILE A 25 6.61 -9.31 4.62
N GLU A 26 7.75 -9.66 5.23
CA GLU A 26 9.06 -9.20 4.79
C GLU A 26 9.79 -10.29 4.02
N ILE A 27 10.18 -10.01 2.77
CA ILE A 27 10.92 -10.92 1.90
C ILE A 27 12.07 -10.14 1.27
N ALA A 28 13.30 -10.60 1.49
CA ALA A 28 14.52 -9.95 1.00
C ALA A 28 14.57 -8.43 1.31
N GLY A 29 14.16 -8.06 2.53
CA GLY A 29 14.15 -6.67 3.00
C GLY A 29 13.07 -5.79 2.37
N ARG A 30 12.08 -6.35 1.66
CA ARG A 30 10.93 -5.62 1.11
C ARG A 30 9.66 -6.04 1.85
N LYS A 31 8.79 -5.08 2.13
CA LYS A 31 7.52 -5.31 2.81
C LYS A 31 6.40 -5.51 1.80
N PHE A 32 5.51 -6.46 2.05
CA PHE A 32 4.35 -6.75 1.22
C PHE A 32 3.09 -6.85 2.09
N MET A 33 1.98 -6.27 1.62
CA MET A 33 0.65 -6.46 2.20
C MET A 33 -0.17 -7.37 1.27
N LEU A 34 -1.01 -8.23 1.85
CA LEU A 34 -1.78 -9.24 1.12
C LEU A 34 -3.27 -8.94 1.18
N TYR A 35 -3.97 -9.17 0.08
CA TYR A 35 -5.42 -9.04 0.02
C TYR A 35 -5.96 -10.10 -0.94
N HIS A 36 -6.72 -11.08 -0.41
CA HIS A 36 -7.31 -12.18 -1.18
C HIS A 36 -6.35 -12.85 -2.20
N GLY A 37 -5.12 -13.16 -1.77
CA GLY A 37 -4.11 -13.80 -2.62
C GLY A 37 -3.33 -12.87 -3.55
N ARG A 38 -3.67 -11.57 -3.59
CA ARG A 38 -2.86 -10.52 -4.24
C ARG A 38 -1.93 -9.85 -3.26
N VAL A 39 -0.88 -9.25 -3.80
CA VAL A 39 0.15 -8.54 -3.03
C VAL A 39 0.29 -7.10 -3.50
N ILE A 40 0.52 -6.19 -2.56
CA ILE A 40 1.04 -4.87 -2.82
C ILE A 40 2.40 -4.71 -2.12
N ALA A 41 3.41 -4.32 -2.88
CA ALA A 41 4.71 -3.99 -2.31
C ALA A 41 4.62 -2.62 -1.63
N VAL A 42 5.04 -2.57 -0.36
CA VAL A 42 5.16 -1.32 0.39
C VAL A 42 6.60 -0.81 0.21
N PRO A 43 6.80 0.39 -0.35
CA PRO A 43 8.13 0.97 -0.48
C PRO A 43 8.78 1.12 0.90
N ASN A 44 10.10 0.91 0.99
CA ASN A 44 10.82 0.93 2.26
C ASN A 44 11.04 2.33 2.82
N GLU A 45 10.84 3.36 2.00
CA GLU A 45 10.89 4.77 2.38
C GLU A 45 9.87 5.05 3.48
N GLN A 46 10.28 5.82 4.50
CA GLN A 46 9.41 6.17 5.63
C GLN A 46 8.32 7.16 5.23
N GLU A 47 8.56 7.97 4.19
CA GLU A 47 7.67 9.02 3.73
C GLU A 47 7.49 8.91 2.21
N PHE A 48 6.25 9.10 1.77
CA PHE A 48 5.89 9.08 0.36
C PHE A 48 5.64 10.48 -0.15
N THR A 49 6.21 10.80 -1.28
CA THR A 49 5.84 11.99 -2.04
C THR A 49 4.38 11.90 -2.51
N ILE A 50 3.74 13.02 -2.84
CA ILE A 50 2.39 13.01 -3.47
C ILE A 50 2.33 12.06 -4.68
N ALA A 51 3.37 12.04 -5.52
CA ALA A 51 3.40 11.17 -6.69
C ALA A 51 3.44 9.69 -6.32
N GLN A 52 4.32 9.30 -5.38
CA GLN A 52 4.39 7.93 -4.88
C GLN A 52 3.08 7.51 -4.20
N PHE A 53 2.50 8.38 -3.38
CA PHE A 53 1.26 8.08 -2.69
C PHE A 53 0.08 7.89 -3.67
N ARG A 54 -0.05 8.76 -4.68
CA ARG A 54 -1.08 8.60 -5.73
C ARG A 54 -0.93 7.29 -6.48
N PHE A 55 0.30 6.90 -6.79
CA PHE A 55 0.57 5.62 -7.44
C PHE A 55 0.16 4.45 -6.54
N LEU A 56 0.53 4.46 -5.26
CA LEU A 56 0.16 3.42 -4.30
C LEU A 56 -1.36 3.29 -4.16
N ILE A 57 -2.09 4.41 -4.05
CA ILE A 57 -3.56 4.39 -3.97
C ILE A 57 -4.18 3.77 -5.22
N HIS A 58 -3.67 4.09 -6.41
CA HIS A 58 -4.14 3.48 -7.65
C HIS A 58 -3.97 1.95 -7.66
N GLU A 59 -2.82 1.45 -7.18
CA GLU A 59 -2.59 0.01 -7.10
C GLU A 59 -3.51 -0.68 -6.09
N VAL A 60 -3.77 -0.04 -4.95
CA VAL A 60 -4.74 -0.53 -3.95
C VAL A 60 -6.13 -0.61 -4.55
N GLN A 61 -6.58 0.44 -5.24
CA GLN A 61 -7.89 0.47 -5.91
C GLN A 61 -8.02 -0.64 -6.95
N LYS A 62 -6.99 -0.85 -7.76
CA LYS A 62 -6.96 -1.92 -8.76
C LYS A 62 -7.10 -3.30 -8.13
N ILE A 63 -6.42 -3.55 -7.01
CA ILE A 63 -6.51 -4.80 -6.26
C ILE A 63 -7.92 -4.97 -5.68
N ALA A 64 -8.40 -3.98 -4.93
CA ALA A 64 -9.70 -4.05 -4.24
C ALA A 64 -10.86 -4.22 -5.22
N SER A 65 -10.94 -3.37 -6.25
CA SER A 65 -12.02 -3.44 -7.22
C SER A 65 -12.05 -4.79 -7.94
N THR A 66 -10.90 -5.33 -8.36
CA THR A 66 -10.93 -6.62 -9.09
C THR A 66 -11.50 -7.76 -8.25
N GLU A 67 -11.22 -7.78 -6.94
CA GLU A 67 -11.75 -8.82 -6.04
C GLU A 67 -13.24 -8.62 -5.74
N GLU A 68 -13.68 -7.38 -5.57
CA GLU A 68 -15.11 -7.05 -5.40
C GLU A 68 -15.96 -7.44 -6.62
N TRP A 69 -15.43 -7.33 -7.84
CA TRP A 69 -16.12 -7.76 -9.07
C TRP A 69 -16.23 -9.28 -9.22
N GLN A 70 -15.44 -10.06 -8.47
CA GLN A 70 -15.41 -11.53 -8.57
C GLN A 70 -16.37 -12.24 -7.60
N HIS A 71 -17.05 -11.49 -6.72
CA HIS A 71 -18.01 -11.99 -5.73
C HIS A 71 -19.41 -11.42 -5.97
#